data_AF-A0A9Q4GVI5-F1
#
_entry.id   AF-A0A9Q4GVI5-F1
#
_cell.length_a   1.000
_cell.length_b   1.000
_cell.length_c   1.000
_cell.angle_alpha   90.00
_cell.angle_beta   90.00
_cell.angle_gamma   90.00
#
_symmetry.space_group_name_H-M   'P 1'
#
loop_
_entity.id
_entity.type
_entity.pdbx_description
1 polymer ?
#
loop_
_entity_poly.entity_id
_entity_poly.type
_entity_poly.pdbx_seq_one_letter_code
_entity_poly.pdbx_strand_id
1 'polypeptide(L)' 'MKFTAVVAIVPEFLEETAIKTAQSAGATGVTILPGKGIGGELKKTFFGLTFEGAQSVLLMVVGSHLAIP' A
#
# COMPACT_ATOMS: atom_id res chain seq x y z
N MET A 1 -11.68 -11.12 -20.65
CA MET A 1 -11.13 -9.90 -20.02
C MET A 1 -10.18 -10.34 -18.92
N LYS A 2 -9.00 -9.73 -18.79
CA LYS A 2 -8.02 -10.05 -17.75
C LYS A 2 -7.89 -8.89 -16.78
N PHE A 3 -7.90 -9.21 -15.49
CA PHE A 3 -7.76 -8.25 -14.40
C PHE A 3 -6.58 -8.67 -13.53
N THR A 4 -5.92 -7.67 -12.94
CA THR A 4 -4.81 -7.86 -12.03
C THR A 4 -5.16 -7.21 -10.70
N ALA A 5 -4.93 -7.93 -9.60
CA ALA A 5 -4.96 -7.36 -8.28
C ALA A 5 -3.61 -6.68 -8.00
N VAL A 6 -3.63 -5.37 -7.81
CA VAL A 6 -2.48 -4.58 -7.39
C VAL A 6 -2.61 -4.34 -5.89
N VAL A 7 -1.59 -4.74 -5.14
CA VAL A 7 -1.51 -4.55 -3.69
C VAL A 7 -0.33 -3.66 -3.39
N ALA A 8 -0.59 -2.52 -2.75
CA ALA A 8 0.45 -1.63 -2.26
C ALA A 8 0.35 -1.52 -0.73
N ILE A 9 1.47 -1.68 -0.04
CA ILE A 9 1.58 -1.45 1.40
C ILE A 9 2.37 -0.16 1.56
N VAL A 10 1.76 0.87 2.13
CA VAL A 10 2.35 2.19 2.27
C VAL A 10 2.28 2.67 3.71
N PRO A 11 3.19 3.55 4.16
CA PRO A 11 3.00 4.31 5.39
C PRO A 11 1.66 5.06 5.38
N GLU A 12 0.98 5.08 6.52
CA GLU A 12 -0.35 5.71 6.65
C GLU A 12 -0.36 7.18 6.19
N PHE A 13 0.71 7.94 6.47
CA PHE A 13 0.82 9.35 6.04
C PHE A 13 0.97 9.53 4.51
N LEU A 14 1.24 8.46 3.76
CA LEU A 14 1.29 8.47 2.29
C LEU A 14 0.02 7.90 1.64
N GLU A 15 -0.96 7.45 2.42
CA GLU A 15 -2.17 6.78 1.93
C GLU A 15 -2.89 7.61 0.86
N GLU A 16 -3.22 8.87 1.16
CA GLU A 16 -3.94 9.74 0.23
C GLU A 16 -3.14 10.00 -1.06
N THR A 17 -1.82 10.16 -0.93
CA THR A 17 -0.94 10.37 -2.09
C THR A 17 -0.89 9.14 -2.98
N ALA A 18 -0.80 7.94 -2.39
CA ALA A 18 -0.81 6.68 -3.11
C ALA A 18 -2.16 6.45 -3.83
N ILE A 19 -3.28 6.76 -3.18
CA ILE A 19 -4.63 6.67 -3.79
C ILE A 19 -4.73 7.60 -5.01
N LYS A 20 -4.35 8.88 -4.88
CA LYS A 20 -4.40 9.85 -5.99
C LYS A 20 -3.51 9.42 -7.15
N THR A 21 -2.36 8.85 -6.86
CA THR A 21 -1.43 8.34 -7.88
C THR A 21 -2.05 7.16 -8.63
N ALA A 22 -2.63 6.20 -7.91
CA ALA A 22 -3.29 5.06 -8.52
C ALA A 22 -4.50 5.47 -9.38
N GLN A 23 -5.32 6.42 -8.90
CA GLN A 23 -6.44 6.98 -9.65
C GLN A 23 -5.97 7.66 -10.94
N SER A 24 -4.89 8.44 -10.87
CA SER A 24 -4.30 9.09 -12.04
C SER A 24 -3.72 8.07 -13.05
N ALA A 25 -3.31 6.90 -12.58
CA ALA A 25 -2.88 5.77 -13.42
C ALA A 25 -4.03 4.92 -14.00
N GLY A 26 -5.29 5.28 -13.71
CA GLY A 26 -6.48 4.60 -14.25
C GLY A 26 -7.14 3.60 -13.29
N ALA A 27 -6.72 3.52 -12.02
CA ALA A 27 -7.46 2.74 -11.03
C ALA A 27 -8.79 3.42 -10.69
N THR A 28 -9.90 2.73 -10.87
CA THR A 28 -11.25 3.28 -10.63
C THR A 28 -11.78 3.03 -9.22
N GLY A 29 -11.12 2.17 -8.44
CA GLY A 29 -11.54 1.82 -7.09
C GLY A 29 -10.38 1.28 -6.26
N VAL A 30 -10.45 1.53 -4.95
CA VAL A 30 -9.45 1.09 -3.96
C VAL A 30 -10.19 0.59 -2.72
N THR A 31 -9.78 -0.56 -2.19
CA THR A 31 -10.15 -1.01 -0.85
C THR A 31 -8.97 -0.78 0.08
N ILE A 32 -9.22 -0.11 1.20
CA ILE A 32 -8.19 0.28 2.17
C ILE A 32 -8.32 -0.62 3.40
N LEU A 33 -7.22 -1.25 3.81
CA LEU A 33 -7.15 -2.04 5.03
C LEU A 33 -6.09 -1.43 5.96
N PRO A 34 -6.44 -1.05 7.20
CA PRO A 34 -5.46 -0.60 8.17
C PRO A 34 -4.61 -1.80 8.63
N GLY A 35 -3.31 -1.56 8.82
CA GLY A 35 -2.37 -2.61 9.19
C GLY A 35 -1.18 -2.09 9.98
N LYS A 36 -0.33 -3.04 10.38
CA LYS A 36 0.97 -2.77 10.99
C LYS A 36 2.04 -3.51 10.22
N GLY A 37 3.16 -2.85 9.99
CA GLY A 37 4.30 -3.40 9.27
C GLY A 37 5.55 -3.42 10.13
N ILE A 38 6.28 -4.54 10.06
CA ILE A 38 7.65 -4.65 10.55
C ILE A 38 8.54 -4.72 9.31
N GLY A 39 9.41 -3.72 9.12
CA GLY A 39 10.32 -3.66 7.98
C GLY A 39 11.51 -4.62 8.13
N GLY A 40 12.21 -4.88 7.02
CA GLY A 40 13.39 -5.74 7.00
C GLY A 40 14.58 -5.21 7.81
N GLU A 41 14.70 -3.88 7.94
CA GLU A 41 15.56 -3.26 8.95
C GLU A 41 14.78 -3.07 10.25
N LEU A 42 15.07 -3.91 11.23
CA LEU A 42 14.50 -3.80 12.58
C LEU A 42 14.94 -2.47 13.21
N LYS A 43 14.11 -1.44 13.08
CA LYS A 43 14.27 -0.19 13.83
C LYS A 43 13.95 -0.49 15.29
N LYS A 44 15.01 -0.68 16.09
CA LYS A 44 14.92 -0.76 17.54
C LYS A 44 14.57 0.64 18.08
N THR A 45 13.52 0.72 18.88
CA THR A 45 13.21 1.94 19.64
C THR A 45 14.04 2.00 20.94
N PHE A 46 13.95 3.11 21.68
CA PHE A 46 14.80 3.46 22.82
C PHE A 46 14.77 2.50 24.03
N PHE A 47 14.00 1.40 24.00
CA PHE A 47 13.95 0.40 25.07
C PHE A 47 14.12 -1.05 24.57
N GLY A 48 14.66 -1.23 23.36
CA GLY A 48 14.79 -2.57 22.76
C GLY A 48 13.49 -3.17 22.24
N LEU A 49 12.41 -2.38 22.18
CA LEU A 49 11.14 -2.77 21.57
C LEU A 49 11.22 -2.62 20.03
N THR A 50 10.66 -3.58 19.31
CA THR A 50 10.52 -3.55 17.85
C THR A 50 9.49 -2.48 17.46
N PHE A 51 9.88 -1.55 16.60
CA PHE A 51 8.94 -0.58 16.03
C PHE A 51 8.00 -1.27 15.03
N GLU A 52 6.70 -1.29 15.35
CA GLU A 52 5.63 -1.62 14.39
C GLU A 52 5.07 -0.31 13.85
N GLY A 53 5.37 0.01 12.59
CA GLY A 53 4.84 1.20 11.94
C GLY A 53 3.39 0.98 11.53
N ALA A 54 2.53 1.98 11.73
CA ALA A 54 1.21 2.00 11.12
C ALA A 54 1.34 2.02 9.60
N GLN A 55 0.59 1.17 8.91
CA GLN A 55 0.60 1.00 7.46
C GLN A 55 -0.83 0.92 6.93
N SER A 56 -0.99 1.29 5.68
CA SER A 56 -2.23 1.10 4.92
C SER A 56 -1.98 0.14 3.78
N VAL A 57 -2.81 -0.89 3.67
CA VAL A 57 -2.81 -1.81 2.53
C VAL A 57 -3.88 -1.35 1.56
N LEU A 58 -3.45 -0.98 0.36
CA LEU A 58 -4.30 -0.56 -0.75
C LEU A 58 -4.46 -1.73 -1.71
N LEU A 59 -5.68 -2.27 -1.80
CA LEU A 59 -6.05 -3.31 -2.75
C LEU A 59 -6.85 -2.71 -3.89
N MET A 60 -6.40 -2.95 -5.12
CA MET A 60 -7.03 -2.45 -6.33
C MET A 60 -7.18 -3.59 -7.34
N VAL A 61 -8.32 -3.63 -8.04
CA VAL A 61 -8.53 -4.55 -9.16
C VAL A 61 -8.60 -3.72 -10.43
N VAL A 62 -7.58 -3.84 -11.28
CA VAL A 62 -7.46 -3.05 -12.51
C VAL A 62 -7.42 -3.95 -13.73
N GLY A 63 -7.77 -3.41 -14.90
CA GLY A 63 -7.57 -4.12 -16.17
C GLY A 63 -6.08 -4.42 -16.34
N SER A 64 -5.72 -5.66 -16.73
CA SER A 64 -4.30 -6.08 -16.72
C SER A 64 -3.37 -5.23 -17.60
N HIS A 65 -3.90 -4.49 -18.58
CA HIS A 65 -3.12 -3.57 -19.41
C HIS A 65 -2.59 -2.34 -18.64
N LEU A 66 -3.21 -1.99 -17.50
CA LEU A 66 -2.79 -0.89 -16.63
C LEU A 66 -1.78 -1.33 -15.56
N ALA A 67 -1.60 -2.63 -15.37
CA ALA A 67 -0.74 -3.20 -14.32
C ALA A 67 0.65 -3.63 -14.84
N ILE A 68 0.94 -3.37 -16.12
CA ILE A 68 2.22 -3.72 -16.76
C ILE A 68 3.17 -2.53 -16.58
N PRO A 69 4.42 -2.75 -16.12
CA PRO A 69 5.42 -1.69 -15.97
C PRO A 69 5.84 -1.05 -17.30
#